data_AF-A0A372LX19-F1
#
_entry.id   AF-A0A372LX19-F1
#
_cell.length_a   1.000
_cell.length_b   1.000
_cell.length_c   1.000
_cell.angle_alpha   90.00
_cell.angle_beta   90.00
_cell.angle_gamma   90.00
#
_symmetry.space_group_name_H-M   'P 1'
#
loop_
_entity.id
_entity.type
_entity.pdbx_description
1 polymer ?
#
loop_
_entity_poly.entity_id
_entity_poly.type
_entity_poly.pdbx_seq_one_letter_code
_entity_poly.pdbx_strand_id
1 'polypeptide(L)'
;MTPADQPSSPSTDTHSPASFLAAAAALDAIDDALRTAQHKPHHGTEAGPGPEQALACLLLLRQVREQLAGWETGLIETARDAGASWAALASPLGVASRQAAERRYLRGRPGPAGTTGEQRVTATR
;
A
#
# COMPACT_ATOMS: atom_id res chain seq x y z
N MET A 1 -3.69 -22.56 -45.51
CA MET A 1 -2.51 -21.75 -45.15
C MET A 1 -2.90 -20.28 -45.15
N THR A 2 -3.42 -19.78 -44.03
CA THR A 2 -3.45 -18.36 -43.59
C THR A 2 -3.77 -18.37 -42.09
N PRO A 3 -3.09 -17.57 -41.24
CA PRO A 3 -3.07 -17.79 -39.79
C PRO A 3 -4.23 -17.11 -39.05
N ALA A 4 -4.38 -17.55 -37.80
CA ALA A 4 -5.35 -17.11 -36.82
C ALA A 4 -5.38 -15.59 -36.62
N ASP A 5 -6.57 -15.01 -36.72
CA ASP A 5 -6.92 -13.73 -36.14
C ASP A 5 -7.08 -13.95 -34.62
N GLN A 6 -5.99 -13.77 -33.87
CA GLN A 6 -6.03 -13.73 -32.42
C GLN A 6 -6.67 -12.40 -32.00
N PRO A 7 -7.76 -12.40 -31.21
CA PRO A 7 -8.19 -11.18 -30.56
C PRO A 7 -7.09 -10.75 -29.60
N SER A 8 -6.51 -9.57 -29.87
CA SER A 8 -5.56 -8.91 -28.98
C SER A 8 -6.16 -8.86 -27.58
N SER A 9 -5.50 -9.50 -26.63
CA SER A 9 -5.86 -9.38 -25.21
C SER A 9 -5.72 -7.90 -24.85
N PRO A 10 -6.74 -7.23 -24.30
CA PRO A 10 -6.57 -5.88 -23.79
C PRO A 10 -5.49 -5.94 -22.71
N SER A 11 -4.40 -5.19 -22.90
CA SER A 11 -3.38 -4.98 -21.88
C SER A 11 -4.07 -4.70 -20.55
N THR A 12 -3.68 -5.46 -19.54
CA THR A 12 -4.21 -5.43 -18.17
C THR A 12 -3.83 -4.15 -17.41
N ASP A 13 -3.80 -3.00 -18.08
CA ASP A 13 -3.48 -1.66 -17.54
C ASP A 13 -4.64 -1.08 -16.71
N THR A 14 -5.37 -1.94 -16.00
CA THR A 14 -6.62 -1.60 -15.28
C THR A 14 -6.50 -1.76 -13.75
N HIS A 15 -5.29 -1.80 -13.18
CA HIS A 15 -5.12 -1.77 -11.72
C HIS A 15 -5.10 -0.30 -11.19
N SER A 16 -6.30 0.23 -10.98
CA SER A 16 -6.80 1.40 -10.18
C SER A 16 -5.87 2.11 -9.16
N PRO A 17 -6.15 3.34 -8.65
CA PRO A 17 -6.53 4.63 -9.28
C PRO A 17 -5.56 5.77 -8.89
N ALA A 18 -4.31 5.44 -8.54
CA ALA A 18 -3.21 6.38 -8.60
C ALA A 18 -2.17 5.70 -9.47
N SER A 19 -1.82 6.30 -10.62
CA SER A 19 -0.60 5.90 -11.31
C SER A 19 0.54 5.89 -10.28
N PHE A 20 1.53 5.00 -10.43
CA PHE A 20 2.68 4.93 -9.52
C PHE A 20 3.24 6.33 -9.16
N LEU A 21 3.30 7.22 -10.15
CA LEU A 21 3.74 8.61 -9.98
C LEU A 21 2.82 9.45 -9.07
N ALA A 22 1.50 9.28 -9.18
CA ALA A 22 0.55 9.96 -8.29
C ALA A 22 0.66 9.44 -6.85
N ALA A 23 0.84 8.12 -6.66
CA ALA A 23 1.07 7.54 -5.34
C ALA A 23 2.40 8.03 -4.74
N ALA A 24 3.48 8.08 -5.54
CA ALA A 24 4.78 8.60 -5.11
C ALA A 24 4.71 10.07 -4.70
N ALA A 25 4.05 10.93 -5.51
CA ALA A 25 3.87 12.34 -5.18
C ALA A 25 3.03 12.55 -3.91
N ALA A 26 1.98 11.74 -3.71
CA ALA A 26 1.17 11.80 -2.49
C ALA A 26 1.97 11.38 -1.25
N LEU A 27 2.80 10.33 -1.35
CA LEU A 27 3.66 9.88 -0.25
C LEU A 27 4.70 10.94 0.13
N ASP A 28 5.28 11.62 -0.86
CA ASP A 28 6.23 12.73 -0.63
C ASP A 28 5.56 13.90 0.10
N ALA A 29 4.37 14.30 -0.34
CA ALA A 29 3.58 15.35 0.33
C ALA A 29 3.19 14.97 1.78
N ILE A 30 2.89 13.68 2.03
CA ILE A 30 2.61 13.18 3.39
C ILE A 30 3.88 13.24 4.26
N ASP A 31 5.05 12.83 3.75
CA ASP A 31 6.31 12.93 4.51
C ASP A 31 6.61 14.38 4.91
N ASP A 32 6.46 15.32 3.99
CA ASP A 32 6.67 16.74 4.25
C ASP A 32 5.70 17.30 5.30
N ALA A 33 4.42 16.95 5.20
CA ALA A 33 3.42 17.34 6.19
C ALA A 33 3.73 16.75 7.59
N LEU A 34 4.16 15.49 7.67
CA LEU A 34 4.54 14.84 8.92
C LEU A 34 5.80 15.47 9.53
N ARG A 35 6.80 15.77 8.70
CA ARG A 35 8.03 16.46 9.13
C ARG A 35 7.69 17.85 9.67
N THR A 36 6.86 18.61 8.97
CA THR A 36 6.39 19.93 9.43
C THR A 36 5.65 19.84 10.78
N ALA A 37 4.78 18.83 10.96
CA ALA A 37 4.07 18.61 12.21
C ALA A 37 5.00 18.29 13.39
N GLN A 38 6.07 17.51 13.16
CA GLN A 38 7.07 17.16 14.18
C GLN A 38 7.92 18.36 14.62
N HIS A 39 8.20 19.30 13.71
CA HIS A 39 9.03 20.48 13.99
C HIS A 39 8.26 21.65 14.59
N LYS A 40 6.93 21.58 14.65
CA LYS A 40 6.11 22.66 15.21
C LYS A 40 6.29 22.69 16.74
N PRO A 41 6.83 23.76 17.32
CA PRO A 41 7.00 23.84 18.76
C PRO A 41 5.63 23.71 19.44
N HIS A 42 5.54 22.87 20.47
CA HIS A 42 4.39 22.83 21.37
C HIS A 42 4.31 24.17 22.11
N HIS A 43 3.64 25.15 21.50
CA HIS A 43 3.20 26.32 22.21
C HIS A 43 2.12 25.87 23.18
N GLY A 44 2.51 25.65 24.43
CA GLY A 44 1.57 25.43 25.51
C GLY A 44 0.70 26.67 25.69
N THR A 45 -0.60 26.43 25.96
CA THR A 45 -1.58 27.33 26.64
C THR A 45 -2.94 27.48 25.93
N GLU A 46 -3.40 26.53 25.12
CA GLU A 46 -4.83 26.49 24.78
C GLU A 46 -5.42 25.13 25.16
N ALA A 47 -6.64 25.16 25.71
CA ALA A 47 -7.35 23.97 26.19
C ALA A 47 -7.22 22.84 25.16
N GLY A 48 -6.85 21.65 25.64
CA GLY A 48 -6.62 20.49 24.78
C GLY A 48 -7.84 20.15 23.91
N PRO A 49 -7.65 19.37 22.83
CA PRO A 49 -8.72 19.06 21.90
C PRO A 49 -9.93 18.44 22.62
N GLY A 50 -11.12 18.92 22.31
CA GLY A 50 -12.38 18.30 22.77
C GLY A 50 -12.56 16.88 22.23
N PRO A 51 -13.42 16.06 22.86
CA PRO A 51 -13.60 14.65 22.50
C PRO A 51 -14.01 14.44 21.03
N GLU A 52 -14.85 15.30 20.47
CA GLU A 52 -15.28 15.24 19.07
C GLU A 52 -14.11 15.45 18.11
N GLN A 53 -13.21 16.39 18.43
CA GLN A 53 -12.01 16.66 17.63
C GLN A 53 -11.06 15.46 17.64
N ALA A 54 -10.89 14.82 18.81
CA ALA A 54 -10.07 13.61 18.92
C ALA A 54 -10.65 12.45 18.10
N LEU A 55 -11.97 12.24 18.15
CA LEU A 55 -12.65 11.22 17.38
C LEU A 55 -12.56 11.49 15.86
N ALA A 56 -12.73 12.73 15.43
CA ALA A 56 -12.56 13.11 14.03
C ALA A 56 -11.13 12.81 13.52
N CYS A 57 -10.11 13.11 14.33
CA CYS A 57 -8.72 12.78 14.01
C CYS A 57 -8.50 11.27 13.88
N LEU A 58 -9.12 10.44 14.73
CA LEU A 58 -9.03 8.97 14.64
C LEU A 58 -9.72 8.42 13.38
N LEU A 59 -10.87 8.97 12.99
CA LEU A 59 -11.55 8.60 11.76
C LEU A 59 -10.72 8.94 10.52
N LEU A 60 -10.13 10.14 10.49
CA LEU A 60 -9.25 10.55 9.41
C LEU A 60 -8.01 9.66 9.33
N LEU A 61 -7.38 9.34 10.48
CA LEU A 61 -6.23 8.44 10.53
C LEU A 61 -6.56 7.06 9.98
N ARG A 62 -7.75 6.51 10.31
CA ARG A 62 -8.20 5.23 9.76
C ARG A 62 -8.34 5.30 8.24
N GLN A 63 -9.01 6.33 7.72
CA GLN A 63 -9.21 6.51 6.28
C GLN A 63 -7.88 6.61 5.54
N VAL A 64 -6.93 7.41 6.05
CA VAL A 64 -5.59 7.53 5.44
C VAL A 64 -4.88 6.18 5.43
N ARG A 65 -4.92 5.42 6.54
CA ARG A 65 -4.32 4.07 6.60
C ARG A 65 -4.91 3.11 5.59
N GLU A 66 -6.23 3.14 5.39
CA GLU A 66 -6.91 2.31 4.39
C GLU A 66 -6.48 2.67 2.96
N GLN A 67 -6.37 3.97 2.65
CA GLN A 67 -5.88 4.41 1.33
C GLN A 67 -4.42 3.99 1.09
N LEU A 68 -3.54 4.20 2.08
CA LEU A 68 -2.13 3.80 1.99
C LEU A 68 -1.97 2.28 1.87
N ALA A 69 -2.79 1.50 2.57
CA ALA A 69 -2.81 0.05 2.43
C ALA A 69 -3.22 -0.40 1.01
N GLY A 70 -4.15 0.34 0.38
CA GLY A 70 -4.54 0.12 -1.00
C GLY A 70 -3.40 0.32 -2.01
N TRP A 71 -2.47 1.23 -1.74
CA TRP A 71 -1.31 1.48 -2.62
C TRP A 71 -0.17 0.47 -2.45
N GLU A 72 -0.05 -0.17 -1.28
CA GLU A 72 1.08 -1.04 -0.95
C GLU A 72 1.26 -2.18 -1.97
N THR A 73 0.17 -2.84 -2.38
CA THR A 73 0.22 -3.95 -3.34
C THR A 73 0.69 -3.46 -4.72
N GLY A 74 0.16 -2.34 -5.21
CA GLY A 74 0.57 -1.75 -6.49
C GLY A 74 2.02 -1.27 -6.50
N LEU A 75 2.53 -0.74 -5.37
CA LEU A 75 3.95 -0.36 -5.22
C LEU A 75 4.87 -1.59 -5.21
N ILE A 76 4.45 -2.67 -4.55
CA ILE A 76 5.19 -3.95 -4.57
C ILE A 76 5.23 -4.49 -5.99
N GLU A 77 4.10 -4.54 -6.70
CA GLU A 77 4.01 -5.00 -8.09
C GLU A 77 4.91 -4.17 -9.01
N THR A 78 4.83 -2.84 -8.92
CA THR A 78 5.70 -1.94 -9.70
C THR A 78 7.18 -2.22 -9.45
N ALA A 79 7.58 -2.43 -8.19
CA ALA A 79 8.97 -2.75 -7.86
C ALA A 79 9.37 -4.14 -8.38
N ARG A 80 8.47 -5.13 -8.33
CA ARG A 80 8.71 -6.48 -8.85
C ARG A 80 8.86 -6.47 -10.38
N ASP A 81 8.05 -5.69 -11.08
CA ASP A 81 8.12 -5.50 -12.53
C ASP A 81 9.41 -4.80 -12.95
N ALA A 82 9.92 -3.89 -12.11
CA ALA A 82 11.25 -3.28 -12.26
C ALA A 82 12.41 -4.24 -11.89
N GLY A 83 12.13 -5.48 -11.49
CA GLY A 83 13.14 -6.52 -11.21
C GLY A 83 13.58 -6.61 -9.74
N ALA A 84 12.95 -5.89 -8.81
CA ALA A 84 13.31 -5.99 -7.39
C ALA A 84 13.01 -7.39 -6.85
N SER A 85 13.96 -8.03 -6.18
CA SER A 85 13.73 -9.32 -5.52
C SER A 85 12.91 -9.16 -4.24
N TRP A 86 12.23 -10.22 -3.80
CA TRP A 86 11.58 -10.24 -2.48
C TRP A 86 12.53 -9.95 -1.31
N ALA A 87 13.83 -10.26 -1.46
CA ALA A 87 14.83 -9.92 -0.46
C ALA A 87 15.10 -8.41 -0.44
N ALA A 88 15.16 -7.77 -1.61
CA ALA A 88 15.30 -6.31 -1.73
C ALA A 88 14.07 -5.56 -1.18
N LEU A 89 12.88 -6.15 -1.28
CA LEU A 89 11.64 -5.59 -0.73
C LEU A 89 11.50 -5.73 0.79
N ALA A 90 12.27 -6.61 1.43
CA ALA A 90 12.13 -6.86 2.86
C ALA A 90 12.40 -5.61 3.71
N SER A 91 13.49 -4.89 3.42
CA SER A 91 13.84 -3.67 4.15
C SER A 91 12.82 -2.53 3.95
N PRO A 92 12.41 -2.18 2.71
CA PRO A 92 11.37 -1.16 2.46
C PRO A 92 10.01 -1.50 3.09
N LEU A 93 9.63 -2.77 3.18
CA LEU A 93 8.38 -3.20 3.80
C LEU A 93 8.47 -3.31 5.34
N GLY A 94 9.63 -3.02 5.93
CA GLY A 94 9.86 -3.09 7.37
C GLY A 94 9.80 -4.51 7.93
N VAL A 95 10.14 -5.52 7.12
CA VAL A 95 10.11 -6.93 7.53
C VAL A 95 11.49 -7.55 7.53
N ALA A 96 11.72 -8.48 8.44
CA ALA A 96 13.06 -9.06 8.67
C ALA A 96 13.53 -10.02 7.57
N SER A 97 12.65 -10.49 6.68
CA SER A 97 13.02 -11.52 5.70
C SER A 97 12.23 -11.45 4.40
N ARG A 98 12.80 -12.09 3.37
CA ARG A 98 12.17 -12.35 2.07
C ARG A 98 10.77 -12.99 2.23
N GLN A 99 10.66 -14.04 3.04
CA GLN A 99 9.40 -14.75 3.24
C GLN A 99 8.35 -13.87 3.92
N ALA A 100 8.78 -13.00 4.85
CA ALA A 100 7.87 -12.06 5.49
C ALA A 100 7.33 -11.01 4.50
N ALA A 101 8.17 -10.55 3.56
CA ALA A 101 7.76 -9.65 2.49
C ALA A 101 6.72 -10.31 1.57
N GLU A 102 7.01 -11.54 1.12
CA GLU A 102 6.10 -12.31 0.28
C GLU A 102 4.76 -12.60 0.98
N ARG A 103 4.77 -13.01 2.26
CA ARG A 103 3.55 -13.22 3.03
C ARG A 103 2.72 -11.95 3.19
N ARG A 104 3.35 -10.78 3.34
CA ARG A 104 2.66 -9.48 3.42
C ARG A 104 1.95 -9.16 2.11
N TYR A 105 2.65 -9.28 0.98
CA TYR A 105 2.06 -9.11 -0.35
C TYR A 105 0.88 -10.06 -0.58
N LEU A 106 1.05 -11.34 -0.26
CA LEU A 106 -0.02 -12.32 -0.41
C LEU A 106 -1.24 -11.94 0.44
N ARG A 107 -1.07 -11.48 1.69
CA ARG A 107 -2.22 -11.03 2.50
C ARG A 107 -2.97 -9.86 1.87
N GLY A 108 -2.26 -8.89 1.29
CA GLY A 108 -2.82 -7.70 0.64
C GLY A 108 -3.53 -7.97 -0.68
N ARG A 109 -3.17 -9.06 -1.38
CA ARG A 109 -3.84 -9.43 -2.63
C ARG A 109 -5.33 -9.73 -2.38
N PRO A 110 -6.27 -9.07 -3.08
CA PRO A 110 -7.67 -9.47 -3.04
C PRO A 110 -7.79 -10.89 -3.61
N GLY A 111 -7.99 -11.87 -2.73
CA GLY A 111 -8.41 -13.21 -3.13
C GLY A 111 -9.89 -13.20 -3.54
N PRO A 112 -10.42 -14.31 -4.08
CA PRO A 112 -11.87 -14.51 -4.14
C PRO A 112 -12.44 -14.23 -2.75
N ALA A 113 -13.56 -13.49 -2.69
CA ALA A 113 -14.14 -13.02 -1.44
C ALA A 113 -14.24 -14.17 -0.41
N GLY A 114 -13.56 -14.03 0.74
CA GLY A 114 -13.73 -14.93 1.90
C GLY A 114 -12.57 -15.84 2.30
N THR A 115 -11.35 -15.73 1.74
CA THR A 115 -10.20 -16.55 2.20
C THR A 115 -9.24 -15.78 3.11
N THR A 116 -9.00 -16.28 4.32
CA THR A 116 -8.05 -15.66 5.27
C THR A 116 -6.60 -15.98 4.88
N GLY A 117 -5.68 -15.07 5.22
CA GLY A 117 -4.27 -15.16 4.82
C GLY A 117 -3.51 -16.41 5.30
N GLU A 118 -4.03 -17.15 6.28
CA GLU A 118 -3.44 -18.40 6.78
C GLU A 118 -3.85 -19.62 5.94
N GLN A 119 -5.07 -19.64 5.39
CA GLN A 119 -5.54 -20.73 4.52
C GLN A 119 -4.76 -20.80 3.20
N ARG A 120 -4.15 -19.69 2.79
CA ARG A 120 -3.38 -19.57 1.55
C ARG A 120 -1.97 -20.14 1.63
N VAL A 121 -1.34 -20.09 2.80
CA VAL A 121 0.02 -20.65 3.01
C VAL A 121 0.02 -22.18 2.95
N THR A 122 -1.11 -22.81 3.29
CA THR A 122 -1.26 -24.27 3.27
C THR A 122 -1.51 -24.83 1.87
N ALA A 123 -2.09 -24.04 0.95
CA ALA A 123 -2.47 -24.50 -0.39
C ALA A 123 -1.31 -24.58 -1.40
N THR A 124 -0.14 -24.03 -1.06
CA THR A 124 1.07 -24.03 -1.93
C THR A 124 2.13 -25.04 -1.46
N ARG A 125 1.82 -25.89 -0.46
CA ARG A 125 2.69 -27.01 -0.09
C ARG A 125 2.43 -28.23 -0.97
#